data_AF-A0A553PN62-F1
#
_entry.id   AF-A0A553PN62-F1
#
_cell.length_a   1.000
_cell.length_b   1.000
_cell.length_c   1.000
_cell.angle_alpha   90.00
_cell.angle_beta   90.00
_cell.angle_gamma   90.00
#
_symmetry.space_group_name_H-M   'P 1'
#
loop_
_entity.id
_entity.type
_entity.pdbx_description
1 polymer ?
#
loop_
_entity_poly.entity_id
_entity_poly.type
_entity_poly.pdbx_seq_one_letter_code
_entity_poly.pdbx_strand_id
1 'polypeptide(L)'
;MRSFLKALLSAAEKAALIARACRKEKDLFKLLIEEKVGDDKNAKFTVDFKTLADVLIQETIRHDLSLQYPGLAENIKGEESNMFTNTLNETIKVKVGDTEQETSALLYKVLDRNQVAADLLSKQVHFDTSQLSDDVQADLKQVPDSNFNVDGLGIWIDPIDSTNNYITGCSQVSRAVIGDQEIVSKGLQVVTVLIGVYDRHTGEPVIGIVHQPFAEHNEETNSWRGQVYWGVNYQGERYHSSSLKSCSPKESGPTNFEDTHRIIVIVLSGAGYKLLCVARGWAKYYITERASTYRWDSCAPHAILRSLGGGCLNYSQRGNKTEVNYDKPNDGVVAGIAQWSNAGGLLAYQSQTDLDTILTHLDG
;
A
#
# COMPACT_ATOMS: atom_id res chain seq x y z
N MET A 1 -14.18 -11.36 11.72
CA MET A 1 -13.47 -10.86 10.51
C MET A 1 -13.81 -9.40 10.22
N ARG A 2 -15.09 -9.03 10.10
CA ARG A 2 -15.53 -7.65 9.84
C ARG A 2 -14.94 -6.60 10.80
N SER A 3 -14.93 -6.88 12.10
CA SER A 3 -14.35 -5.98 13.12
C SER A 3 -12.87 -5.67 12.87
N PHE A 4 -12.09 -6.69 12.53
CA PHE A 4 -10.67 -6.54 12.21
C PHE A 4 -10.46 -5.76 10.91
N LEU A 5 -11.23 -6.05 9.85
CA LEU A 5 -11.21 -5.27 8.62
C LEU A 5 -11.57 -3.79 8.86
N LYS A 6 -12.58 -3.51 9.71
CA LYS A 6 -12.94 -2.15 10.09
C LYS A 6 -11.77 -1.43 10.78
N ALA A 7 -11.06 -2.10 11.69
CA ALA A 7 -9.89 -1.52 12.37
C ALA A 7 -8.76 -1.19 11.38
N LEU A 8 -8.48 -2.09 10.43
CA LEU A 8 -7.48 -1.86 9.39
C LEU A 8 -7.86 -0.67 8.46
N LEU A 9 -9.14 -0.56 8.07
CA LEU A 9 -9.64 0.56 7.26
C LEU A 9 -9.57 1.89 8.01
N SER A 10 -9.88 1.87 9.31
CA SER A 10 -9.77 3.03 10.21
C SER A 10 -8.31 3.50 10.34
N ALA A 11 -7.37 2.56 10.47
CA ALA A 11 -5.94 2.85 10.47
C ALA A 11 -5.45 3.40 9.13
N ALA A 12 -5.92 2.86 8.00
CA ALA A 12 -5.58 3.34 6.67
C ALA A 12 -6.11 4.77 6.40
N GLU A 13 -7.33 5.11 6.84
CA GLU A 13 -7.86 6.47 6.71
C GLU A 13 -7.04 7.46 7.56
N LYS A 14 -6.69 7.06 8.79
CA LYS A 14 -5.84 7.87 9.66
C LYS A 14 -4.46 8.10 9.03
N ALA A 15 -3.85 7.07 8.45
CA ALA A 15 -2.60 7.19 7.69
C ALA A 15 -2.72 8.20 6.54
N ALA A 16 -3.82 8.16 5.79
CA ALA A 16 -4.08 9.10 4.71
C ALA A 16 -4.27 10.55 5.20
N LEU A 17 -4.91 10.76 6.36
CA LEU A 17 -5.02 12.07 6.99
C LEU A 17 -3.65 12.62 7.39
N ILE A 18 -2.80 11.80 8.00
CA ILE A 18 -1.42 12.17 8.35
C ILE A 18 -0.62 12.54 7.08
N ALA A 19 -0.68 11.73 6.02
CA ALA A 19 -0.01 12.01 4.76
C ALA A 19 -0.46 13.36 4.14
N ARG A 20 -1.77 13.65 4.15
CA ARG A 20 -2.30 14.94 3.69
C ARG A 20 -1.84 16.11 4.56
N ALA A 21 -1.86 15.95 5.88
CA ALA A 21 -1.46 17.00 6.82
C ALA A 21 0.02 17.37 6.69
N CYS A 22 0.91 16.36 6.59
CA CYS A 22 2.33 16.56 6.36
C CYS A 22 2.61 17.41 5.11
N ARG A 23 1.84 17.20 4.03
CA ARG A 23 2.00 17.95 2.77
C ARG A 23 1.36 19.34 2.77
N LYS A 24 0.35 19.59 3.61
CA LYS A 24 -0.34 20.89 3.67
C LYS A 24 0.60 22.00 4.16
N GLU A 25 1.51 21.66 5.06
CA GLU A 25 2.48 22.58 5.64
C GLU A 25 3.80 22.56 4.87
N LYS A 26 4.01 23.51 3.94
CA LYS A 26 5.19 23.53 3.06
C LYS A 26 6.52 23.62 3.80
N ASP A 27 6.56 24.39 4.89
CA ASP A 27 7.78 24.58 5.68
C ASP A 27 8.05 23.36 6.56
N LEU A 28 7.00 22.72 7.07
CA LEU A 28 7.10 21.44 7.76
C LEU A 28 7.63 20.37 6.82
N PHE A 29 7.07 20.27 5.61
CA PHE A 29 7.38 19.18 4.68
C PHE A 29 8.86 19.07 4.32
N LYS A 30 9.58 20.19 4.25
CA LYS A 30 11.04 20.20 4.01
C LYS A 30 11.84 19.59 5.17
N LEU A 31 11.37 19.76 6.40
CA LEU A 31 11.99 19.21 7.62
C LEU A 31 11.72 17.70 7.78
N LEU A 32 10.77 17.15 7.01
CA LEU A 32 10.38 15.75 7.13
C LEU A 32 11.24 14.81 6.31
N ILE A 33 12.17 15.27 5.48
CA ILE A 33 12.87 14.41 4.49
C ILE A 33 14.24 13.99 5.01
N GLU A 34 14.50 12.68 5.06
CA GLU A 34 15.77 12.06 5.44
C GLU A 34 16.25 11.13 4.31
N GLU A 35 17.54 11.15 3.94
CA GLU A 35 18.10 10.18 2.99
C GLU A 35 18.38 8.85 3.70
N LYS A 36 17.89 7.73 3.14
CA LYS A 36 18.17 6.37 3.62
C LYS A 36 19.62 6.00 3.31
N VAL A 37 20.33 5.47 4.31
CA VAL A 37 21.72 5.02 4.21
C VAL A 37 21.90 3.60 4.78
N GLY A 38 22.96 2.91 4.37
CA GLY A 38 23.29 1.58 4.90
C GLY A 38 22.26 0.50 4.53
N ASP A 39 21.93 -0.37 5.49
CA ASP A 39 21.07 -1.54 5.30
C ASP A 39 19.59 -1.21 5.01
N ASP A 40 19.18 0.04 5.29
CA ASP A 40 17.84 0.56 5.01
C ASP A 40 17.72 1.12 3.58
N LYS A 41 18.85 1.34 2.87
CA LYS A 41 18.85 1.92 1.52
C LYS A 41 18.48 0.89 0.46
N ASN A 42 17.49 1.24 -0.37
CA ASN A 42 17.15 0.47 -1.56
C ASN A 42 18.16 0.71 -2.68
N ALA A 43 18.93 -0.33 -3.02
CA ALA A 43 20.00 -0.29 -4.02
C ALA A 43 19.54 0.12 -5.43
N LYS A 44 18.24 0.11 -5.72
CA LYS A 44 17.66 0.58 -6.98
C LYS A 44 17.79 2.10 -7.17
N PHE A 45 17.81 2.87 -6.09
CA PHE A 45 17.79 4.33 -6.15
C PHE A 45 19.18 4.91 -5.89
N THR A 46 19.61 5.86 -6.72
CA THR A 46 20.87 6.60 -6.51
C THR A 46 20.83 7.36 -5.19
N VAL A 47 19.68 7.97 -4.89
CA VAL A 47 19.33 8.64 -3.63
C VAL A 47 17.96 8.11 -3.22
N ASP A 48 17.87 7.59 -2.00
CA ASP A 48 16.66 6.96 -1.46
C ASP A 48 16.21 7.78 -0.25
N PHE A 49 14.93 8.09 -0.13
CA PHE A 49 14.42 8.99 0.90
C PHE A 49 13.35 8.30 1.72
N LYS A 50 13.34 8.56 3.03
CA LYS A 50 12.16 8.40 3.87
C LYS A 50 11.68 9.77 4.33
N THR A 51 10.42 9.84 4.71
CA THR A 51 9.88 11.00 5.40
C THR A 51 9.52 10.65 6.84
N LEU A 52 9.46 11.65 7.72
CA LEU A 52 8.85 11.46 9.04
C LEU A 52 7.40 10.96 8.90
N ALA A 53 6.71 11.30 7.80
CA ALA A 53 5.38 10.79 7.53
C ALA A 53 5.40 9.26 7.37
N ASP A 54 6.42 8.68 6.72
CA ASP A 54 6.56 7.22 6.59
C ASP A 54 6.66 6.55 7.96
N VAL A 55 7.59 7.03 8.80
CA VAL A 55 7.81 6.50 10.15
C VAL A 55 6.57 6.70 11.02
N LEU A 56 5.98 7.90 11.01
CA LEU A 56 4.83 8.23 11.84
C LEU A 56 3.58 7.43 11.45
N ILE A 57 3.31 7.27 10.15
CA ILE A 57 2.19 6.46 9.64
C ILE A 57 2.36 5.01 10.07
N GLN A 58 3.55 4.43 9.87
CA GLN A 58 3.80 3.04 10.24
C GLN A 58 3.63 2.83 11.75
N GLU A 59 4.19 3.72 12.58
CA GLU A 59 4.03 3.62 14.04
C GLU A 59 2.58 3.84 14.48
N THR A 60 1.82 4.72 13.81
CA THR A 60 0.40 4.95 14.09
C THR A 60 -0.43 3.71 13.81
N ILE A 61 -0.25 3.09 12.64
CA ILE A 61 -0.93 1.84 12.29
C ILE A 61 -0.55 0.74 13.28
N ARG A 62 0.74 0.60 13.61
CA ARG A 62 1.21 -0.40 14.57
C ARG A 62 0.58 -0.18 15.95
N HIS A 63 0.58 1.05 16.45
CA HIS A 63 0.01 1.42 17.74
C HIS A 63 -1.48 1.08 17.82
N ASP A 64 -2.28 1.59 16.89
CA ASP A 64 -3.74 1.43 16.92
C ASP A 64 -4.18 -0.04 16.81
N LEU A 65 -3.51 -0.80 15.94
CA LEU A 65 -3.80 -2.23 15.79
C LEU A 65 -3.33 -3.03 16.99
N SER A 66 -2.18 -2.69 17.59
CA SER A 66 -1.67 -3.39 18.78
C SER A 66 -2.52 -3.13 20.01
N LEU A 67 -3.12 -1.94 20.13
CA LEU A 67 -4.07 -1.64 21.21
C LEU A 67 -5.34 -2.51 21.12
N GLN A 68 -5.88 -2.69 19.90
CA GLN A 68 -7.10 -3.49 19.71
C GLN A 68 -6.83 -5.00 19.64
N TYR A 69 -5.65 -5.40 19.15
CA TYR A 69 -5.25 -6.78 18.91
C TYR A 69 -3.80 -7.02 19.38
N PRO A 70 -3.57 -7.14 20.71
CA PRO A 70 -2.21 -7.24 21.26
C PRO A 70 -1.38 -8.41 20.72
N GLY A 71 -2.02 -9.52 20.34
CA GLY A 71 -1.35 -10.69 19.75
C GLY A 71 -0.69 -10.42 18.39
N LEU A 72 -1.05 -9.32 17.71
CA LEU A 72 -0.41 -8.91 16.46
C LEU A 72 0.85 -8.07 16.62
N ALA A 73 1.09 -7.45 17.78
CA ALA A 73 2.07 -6.38 17.92
C ALA A 73 3.46 -6.75 17.36
N GLU A 74 3.93 -7.96 17.68
CA GLU A 74 5.23 -8.50 17.24
C GLU A 74 5.26 -8.94 15.76
N ASN A 75 4.08 -9.05 15.13
CA ASN A 75 3.90 -9.52 13.76
C ASN A 75 3.55 -8.39 12.77
N ILE A 76 3.60 -7.12 13.21
CA ILE A 76 3.42 -5.94 12.35
C ILE A 76 4.78 -5.44 11.88
N LYS A 77 5.10 -5.77 10.62
CA LYS A 77 6.32 -5.37 9.93
C LYS A 77 5.99 -4.30 8.88
N GLY A 78 7.01 -3.58 8.42
CA GLY A 78 6.86 -2.64 7.33
C GLY A 78 8.21 -2.20 6.79
N GLU A 79 8.17 -1.27 5.85
CA GLU A 79 9.36 -0.74 5.16
C GLU A 79 10.32 -0.02 6.11
N GLU A 80 9.79 0.80 7.02
CA GLU A 80 10.61 1.75 7.77
C GLU A 80 11.07 1.21 9.13
N SER A 81 12.28 1.63 9.54
CA SER A 81 12.66 1.57 10.95
C SER A 81 11.91 2.65 11.75
N ASN A 82 11.74 2.43 13.04
CA ASN A 82 11.11 3.42 13.93
C ASN A 82 12.07 4.50 14.45
N MET A 83 13.18 4.72 13.73
CA MET A 83 14.17 5.73 14.03
C MET A 83 14.12 6.82 12.98
N PHE A 84 14.20 8.07 13.42
CA PHE A 84 14.28 9.25 12.54
C PHE A 84 15.40 10.16 13.01
N THR A 85 16.22 10.65 12.08
CA THR A 85 17.30 11.60 12.38
C THR A 85 16.89 12.98 11.89
N ASN A 86 16.71 13.91 12.84
CA ASN A 86 16.28 15.27 12.53
C ASN A 86 17.43 16.14 11.97
N THR A 87 17.15 17.41 11.63
CA THR A 87 18.18 18.28 11.02
C THR A 87 19.25 18.73 12.03
N LEU A 88 19.01 18.52 13.32
CA LEU A 88 19.96 18.73 14.41
C LEU A 88 20.87 17.50 14.64
N ASN A 89 20.80 16.47 13.79
CA ASN A 89 21.52 15.19 13.92
C ASN A 89 21.17 14.40 15.19
N GLU A 90 19.97 14.59 15.75
CA GLU A 90 19.45 13.78 16.85
C GLU A 90 18.65 12.61 16.27
N THR A 91 19.10 11.38 16.52
CA THR A 91 18.35 10.18 16.14
C THR A 91 17.37 9.83 17.25
N ILE A 92 16.08 9.90 16.94
CA ILE A 92 14.98 9.73 17.89
C ILE A 92 14.18 8.50 17.51
N LYS A 93 13.85 7.67 18.50
CA LYS A 93 12.92 6.56 18.34
C LYS A 93 11.50 7.11 18.35
N VAL A 94 10.83 7.09 17.19
CA VAL A 94 9.46 7.54 17.03
C VAL A 94 8.53 6.48 17.63
N LYS A 95 7.62 6.91 18.51
CA LYS A 95 6.57 6.10 19.12
C LYS A 95 5.34 6.97 19.32
N VAL A 96 4.17 6.41 19.05
CA VAL A 96 2.90 7.04 19.42
C VAL A 96 2.69 6.86 20.93
N GLY A 97 2.40 7.94 21.63
CA GLY A 97 2.06 7.91 23.06
C GLY A 97 0.58 7.63 23.28
N ASP A 98 0.20 7.35 24.52
CA ASP A 98 -1.18 7.03 24.89
C ASP A 98 -2.11 8.26 24.76
N THR A 99 -1.52 9.46 24.77
CA THR A 99 -2.23 10.74 24.67
C THR A 99 -1.67 11.64 23.57
N GLU A 100 -2.50 12.57 23.08
CA GLU A 100 -2.08 13.60 22.11
C GLU A 100 -0.88 14.40 22.62
N GLN A 101 -0.87 14.74 23.91
CA GLN A 101 0.17 15.53 24.55
C GLN A 101 1.52 14.79 24.57
N GLU A 102 1.52 13.49 24.85
CA GLU A 102 2.72 12.67 24.83
C GLU A 102 3.30 12.55 23.41
N THR A 103 2.45 12.29 22.41
CA THR A 103 2.88 12.25 21.01
C THR A 103 3.40 13.62 20.57
N SER A 104 2.74 14.73 20.93
CA SER A 104 3.22 16.08 20.62
C SER A 104 4.59 16.35 21.25
N ALA A 105 4.80 15.99 22.51
CA ALA A 105 6.08 16.20 23.19
C ALA A 105 7.24 15.42 22.54
N LEU A 106 6.98 14.22 22.00
CA LEU A 106 7.96 13.48 21.21
C LEU A 106 8.21 14.16 19.86
N LEU A 107 7.15 14.46 19.12
CA LEU A 107 7.24 15.09 17.80
C LEU A 107 7.91 16.46 17.85
N TYR A 108 7.75 17.21 18.94
CA TYR A 108 8.47 18.45 19.18
C TYR A 108 9.99 18.26 19.07
N LYS A 109 10.54 17.18 19.62
CA LYS A 109 11.97 16.86 19.50
C LYS A 109 12.34 16.44 18.08
N VAL A 110 11.50 15.61 17.46
CA VAL A 110 11.70 15.09 16.11
C VAL A 110 11.68 16.20 15.06
N LEU A 111 10.86 17.24 15.28
CA LEU A 111 10.62 18.34 14.35
C LEU A 111 11.42 19.60 14.71
N ASP A 112 12.65 19.44 15.19
CA ASP A 112 13.57 20.55 15.50
C ASP A 112 12.93 21.63 16.40
N ARG A 113 12.15 21.19 17.40
CA ARG A 113 11.45 22.05 18.36
C ARG A 113 10.31 22.87 17.75
N ASN A 114 9.74 22.43 16.63
CA ASN A 114 8.57 23.05 16.01
C ASN A 114 7.27 22.58 16.69
N GLN A 115 6.82 23.33 17.70
CA GLN A 115 5.60 23.03 18.45
C GLN A 115 4.35 23.02 17.57
N VAL A 116 4.22 23.97 16.63
CA VAL A 116 3.04 24.09 15.76
C VAL A 116 2.86 22.82 14.92
N ALA A 117 3.96 22.32 14.35
CA ALA A 117 3.94 21.10 13.57
C ALA A 117 3.71 19.84 14.42
N ALA A 118 4.33 19.78 15.61
CA ALA A 118 4.14 18.68 16.55
C ALA A 118 2.67 18.56 16.99
N ASP A 119 2.03 19.69 17.31
CA ASP A 119 0.61 19.74 17.68
C ASP A 119 -0.30 19.39 16.50
N LEU A 120 0.04 19.84 15.28
CA LEU A 120 -0.73 19.50 14.08
C LEU A 120 -0.71 17.99 13.82
N LEU A 121 0.47 17.37 13.83
CA LEU A 121 0.63 15.96 13.52
C LEU A 121 0.09 15.06 14.63
N SER A 122 0.32 15.39 15.91
CA SER A 122 -0.25 14.63 17.04
C SER A 122 -1.78 14.60 17.02
N LYS A 123 -2.43 15.71 16.65
CA LYS A 123 -3.88 15.74 16.43
C LYS A 123 -4.35 14.78 15.35
N GLN A 124 -3.60 14.61 14.25
CA GLN A 124 -3.95 13.65 13.20
C GLN A 124 -3.73 12.20 13.65
N VAL A 125 -2.66 11.93 14.40
CA VAL A 125 -2.35 10.61 14.97
C VAL A 125 -3.45 10.16 15.95
N HIS A 126 -3.98 11.10 16.73
CA HIS A 126 -5.04 10.83 17.72
C HIS A 126 -6.46 11.11 17.20
N PHE A 127 -6.61 11.42 15.91
CA PHE A 127 -7.93 11.68 15.33
C PHE A 127 -8.79 10.40 15.32
N ASP A 128 -10.04 10.52 15.75
CA ASP A 128 -10.97 9.38 15.76
C ASP A 128 -11.47 9.09 14.34
N THR A 129 -10.99 7.98 13.77
CA THR A 129 -11.42 7.45 12.47
C THR A 129 -12.36 6.25 12.61
N SER A 130 -13.05 6.11 13.75
CA SER A 130 -14.02 5.02 13.98
C SER A 130 -15.24 5.09 13.07
N GLN A 131 -15.58 6.29 12.59
CA GLN A 131 -16.61 6.55 11.59
C GLN A 131 -15.99 6.63 10.19
N LEU A 132 -16.08 5.53 9.46
CA LEU A 132 -15.70 5.44 8.04
C LEU A 132 -16.79 6.04 7.16
N SER A 133 -16.49 6.30 5.88
CA SER A 133 -17.51 6.81 4.93
C SER A 133 -18.68 5.84 4.76
N ASP A 134 -19.84 6.37 4.36
CA ASP A 134 -21.07 5.58 4.16
C ASP A 134 -20.86 4.43 3.17
N ASP A 135 -20.11 4.66 2.10
CA ASP A 135 -19.78 3.62 1.10
C ASP A 135 -18.98 2.46 1.72
N VAL A 136 -17.97 2.79 2.54
CA VAL A 136 -17.17 1.77 3.23
C VAL A 136 -18.00 1.03 4.27
N GLN A 137 -18.86 1.72 5.01
CA GLN A 137 -19.79 1.10 5.94
C GLN A 137 -20.80 0.18 5.24
N ALA A 138 -21.28 0.56 4.06
CA ALA A 138 -22.16 -0.26 3.23
C ALA A 138 -21.43 -1.52 2.75
N ASP A 139 -20.21 -1.38 2.20
CA ASP A 139 -19.41 -2.51 1.75
C ASP A 139 -19.09 -3.47 2.93
N LEU A 140 -18.79 -2.97 4.14
CA LEU A 140 -18.49 -3.81 5.31
C LEU A 140 -19.62 -4.76 5.71
N LYS A 141 -20.88 -4.44 5.38
CA LYS A 141 -22.03 -5.31 5.68
C LYS A 141 -21.95 -6.66 4.95
N GLN A 142 -21.23 -6.73 3.83
CA GLN A 142 -21.05 -7.97 3.08
C GLN A 142 -20.13 -8.98 3.79
N VAL A 143 -19.23 -8.51 4.67
CA VAL A 143 -18.24 -9.36 5.36
C VAL A 143 -18.88 -9.94 6.63
N PRO A 144 -18.79 -11.24 6.92
CA PRO A 144 -19.39 -11.82 8.11
C PRO A 144 -18.64 -11.44 9.41
N ASP A 145 -19.38 -11.43 10.52
CA ASP A 145 -18.83 -11.36 11.88
C ASP A 145 -18.34 -12.75 12.35
N SER A 146 -17.61 -13.47 11.50
CA SER A 146 -17.06 -14.79 11.82
C SER A 146 -15.89 -14.71 12.79
N ASN A 147 -15.71 -15.76 13.59
CA ASN A 147 -14.51 -15.93 14.40
C ASN A 147 -13.30 -16.00 13.45
N PHE A 148 -12.35 -15.10 13.64
CA PHE A 148 -11.21 -14.92 12.75
C PHE A 148 -9.97 -14.89 13.64
N ASN A 149 -9.09 -15.88 13.48
CA ASN A 149 -7.91 -16.00 14.33
C ASN A 149 -6.86 -14.96 13.90
N VAL A 150 -6.89 -13.81 14.56
CA VAL A 150 -6.00 -12.70 14.28
C VAL A 150 -4.55 -13.00 14.69
N ASP A 151 -4.33 -13.82 15.72
CA ASP A 151 -3.00 -14.14 16.25
C ASP A 151 -2.13 -14.98 15.27
N GLY A 152 -2.78 -15.69 14.35
CA GLY A 152 -2.13 -16.44 13.29
C GLY A 152 -1.64 -15.59 12.11
N LEU A 153 -1.86 -14.27 12.15
CA LEU A 153 -1.63 -13.38 11.02
C LEU A 153 -0.38 -12.51 11.22
N GLY A 154 0.18 -12.06 10.11
CA GLY A 154 1.20 -11.03 10.06
C GLY A 154 0.75 -9.87 9.18
N ILE A 155 1.34 -8.70 9.40
CA ILE A 155 1.05 -7.49 8.62
C ILE A 155 2.34 -6.97 7.99
N TRP A 156 2.25 -6.59 6.72
CA TRP A 156 3.22 -5.78 6.01
C TRP A 156 2.63 -4.40 5.72
N ILE A 157 3.37 -3.35 6.11
CA ILE A 157 2.99 -1.95 5.89
C ILE A 157 3.98 -1.30 4.93
N ASP A 158 3.46 -0.69 3.87
CA ASP A 158 4.15 0.36 3.13
C ASP A 158 3.42 1.68 3.47
N PRO A 159 4.03 2.55 4.29
CA PRO A 159 3.35 3.73 4.79
C PRO A 159 3.10 4.78 3.70
N ILE A 160 4.00 4.93 2.71
CA ILE A 160 3.86 5.83 1.56
C ILE A 160 4.57 5.23 0.33
N ASP A 161 3.88 4.34 -0.38
CA ASP A 161 4.36 3.84 -1.68
C ASP A 161 4.48 5.04 -2.63
N SER A 162 5.56 5.03 -3.42
CA SER A 162 5.94 6.12 -4.29
C SER A 162 6.34 7.41 -3.55
N THR A 163 7.16 7.29 -2.50
CA THR A 163 7.73 8.40 -1.71
C THR A 163 8.27 9.54 -2.58
N ASN A 164 8.89 9.26 -3.72
CA ASN A 164 9.39 10.31 -4.63
C ASN A 164 8.25 11.18 -5.22
N ASN A 165 7.12 10.59 -5.61
CA ASN A 165 5.94 11.38 -6.02
C ASN A 165 5.33 12.13 -4.84
N TYR A 166 5.34 11.51 -3.65
CA TYR A 166 4.91 12.16 -2.42
C TYR A 166 5.80 13.37 -2.06
N ILE A 167 7.11 13.30 -2.26
CA ILE A 167 8.05 14.41 -2.02
C ILE A 167 7.90 15.49 -3.08
N THR A 168 8.03 15.12 -4.36
CA THR A 168 8.01 16.07 -5.47
C THR A 168 6.67 16.79 -5.61
N GLY A 169 5.56 16.13 -5.23
CA GLY A 169 4.25 16.76 -5.22
C GLY A 169 3.79 17.28 -6.57
N CYS A 170 4.25 16.64 -7.65
CA CYS A 170 4.21 17.18 -9.01
C CYS A 170 2.79 17.68 -9.38
N SER A 171 2.66 18.99 -9.61
CA SER A 171 1.42 19.63 -10.05
C SER A 171 1.07 19.33 -11.51
N GLN A 172 2.07 18.92 -12.31
CA GLN A 172 1.88 18.45 -13.67
C GLN A 172 1.64 16.94 -13.64
N VAL A 173 0.36 16.58 -13.49
CA VAL A 173 -0.10 15.20 -13.59
C VAL A 173 0.22 14.69 -15.00
N SER A 174 1.08 13.68 -15.09
CA SER A 174 1.28 12.98 -16.36
C SER A 174 0.18 11.92 -16.47
N ARG A 175 -0.46 11.83 -17.64
CA ARG A 175 -1.50 10.83 -17.91
C ARG A 175 -1.08 9.97 -19.10
N ALA A 176 -1.37 8.68 -19.00
CA ALA A 176 -1.30 7.73 -20.10
C ALA A 176 -2.73 7.39 -20.53
N VAL A 177 -2.95 7.23 -21.83
CA VAL A 177 -4.27 6.84 -22.36
C VAL A 177 -4.25 5.34 -22.67
N ILE A 178 -5.19 4.58 -22.12
CA ILE A 178 -5.45 3.18 -22.47
C ILE A 178 -6.88 3.07 -23.00
N GLY A 179 -7.03 2.85 -24.30
CA GLY A 179 -8.34 2.88 -24.95
C GLY A 179 -9.01 4.24 -24.71
N ASP A 180 -10.18 4.22 -24.05
CA ASP A 180 -10.94 5.42 -23.68
C ASP A 180 -10.66 5.91 -22.24
N GLN A 181 -9.69 5.32 -21.53
CA GLN A 181 -9.38 5.66 -20.13
C GLN A 181 -8.07 6.44 -20.01
N GLU A 182 -8.08 7.51 -19.19
CA GLU A 182 -6.87 8.19 -18.76
C GLU A 182 -6.40 7.67 -17.40
N ILE A 183 -5.16 7.16 -17.35
CA ILE A 183 -4.51 6.66 -16.14
C ILE A 183 -3.41 7.64 -15.75
N VAL A 184 -3.33 8.00 -14.47
CA VAL A 184 -2.26 8.87 -13.99
C VAL A 184 -0.94 8.12 -13.94
N SER A 185 0.07 8.57 -14.67
CA SER A 185 1.41 7.96 -14.70
C SER A 185 2.39 8.55 -13.70
N LYS A 186 2.17 9.80 -13.28
CA LYS A 186 2.99 10.53 -12.30
C LYS A 186 2.16 11.64 -11.63
N GLY A 187 2.37 11.86 -10.34
CA GLY A 187 1.62 12.82 -9.53
C GLY A 187 1.27 12.26 -8.15
N LEU A 188 0.61 13.04 -7.30
CA LEU A 188 0.21 12.60 -5.97
C LEU A 188 -0.81 11.44 -6.00
N GLN A 189 -1.58 11.30 -7.07
CA GLN A 189 -2.57 10.24 -7.25
C GLN A 189 -1.95 8.84 -7.27
N VAL A 190 -0.66 8.70 -7.59
CA VAL A 190 0.04 7.41 -7.60
C VAL A 190 0.59 7.01 -6.23
N VAL A 191 0.42 7.88 -5.22
CA VAL A 191 0.85 7.61 -3.85
C VAL A 191 -0.22 6.77 -3.15
N THR A 192 0.21 5.69 -2.50
CA THR A 192 -0.67 4.78 -1.78
C THR A 192 -0.12 4.42 -0.41
N VAL A 193 -1.00 4.24 0.58
CA VAL A 193 -0.70 3.51 1.82
C VAL A 193 -1.12 2.05 1.60
N LEU A 194 -0.23 1.11 1.88
CA LEU A 194 -0.49 -0.33 1.71
C LEU A 194 -0.48 -1.02 3.07
N ILE A 195 -1.56 -1.73 3.39
CA ILE A 195 -1.65 -2.58 4.57
C ILE A 195 -2.05 -3.98 4.10
N GLY A 196 -1.07 -4.89 4.06
CA GLY A 196 -1.24 -6.27 3.66
C GLY A 196 -1.21 -7.21 4.85
N VAL A 197 -2.22 -8.07 4.98
CA VAL A 197 -2.31 -9.09 6.02
C VAL A 197 -2.11 -10.45 5.38
N TYR A 198 -1.28 -11.30 5.97
CA TYR A 198 -1.00 -12.65 5.49
C TYR A 198 -1.11 -13.69 6.61
N ASP A 199 -1.38 -14.94 6.24
CA ASP A 199 -1.34 -16.08 7.17
C ASP A 199 0.11 -16.50 7.41
N ARG A 200 0.55 -16.54 8.68
CA ARG A 200 1.95 -16.83 9.03
C ARG A 200 2.33 -18.29 8.86
N HIS A 201 1.38 -19.20 8.75
CA HIS A 201 1.62 -20.63 8.56
C HIS A 201 1.76 -20.97 7.07
N THR A 202 0.93 -20.37 6.22
CA THR A 202 0.93 -20.65 4.77
C THR A 202 1.74 -19.64 3.96
N GLY A 203 1.91 -18.42 4.48
CA GLY A 203 2.52 -17.29 3.77
C GLY A 203 1.57 -16.58 2.81
N GLU A 204 0.32 -17.02 2.70
CA GLU A 204 -0.65 -16.48 1.75
C GLU A 204 -1.23 -15.14 2.20
N PRO A 205 -1.43 -14.17 1.29
CA PRO A 205 -2.07 -12.91 1.62
C PRO A 205 -3.60 -13.09 1.77
N VAL A 206 -4.15 -12.56 2.86
CA VAL A 206 -5.54 -12.78 3.31
C VAL A 206 -6.40 -11.52 3.20
N ILE A 207 -5.90 -10.37 3.67
CA ILE A 207 -6.60 -9.08 3.63
C ILE A 207 -5.66 -8.05 3.03
N GLY A 208 -6.15 -7.23 2.13
CA GLY A 208 -5.40 -6.13 1.54
C GLY A 208 -6.17 -4.83 1.62
N ILE A 209 -5.49 -3.77 2.01
CA ILE A 209 -6.00 -2.40 1.92
C ILE A 209 -4.99 -1.56 1.15
N VAL A 210 -5.49 -0.89 0.12
CA VAL A 210 -4.77 0.12 -0.64
C VAL A 210 -5.54 1.43 -0.46
N HIS A 211 -4.92 2.42 0.17
CA HIS A 211 -5.51 3.75 0.34
C HIS A 211 -4.75 4.75 -0.51
N GLN A 212 -5.43 5.47 -1.40
CA GLN A 212 -4.88 6.60 -2.13
C GLN A 212 -5.20 7.89 -1.36
N PRO A 213 -4.25 8.51 -0.65
CA PRO A 213 -4.56 9.71 0.15
C PRO A 213 -4.96 10.91 -0.71
N PHE A 214 -4.48 10.94 -1.96
CA PHE A 214 -4.62 12.03 -2.92
C PHE A 214 -5.34 11.54 -4.19
N ALA A 215 -6.49 10.87 -4.05
CA ALA A 215 -7.23 10.31 -5.19
C ALA A 215 -7.85 11.42 -6.05
N GLU A 216 -8.49 12.41 -5.43
CA GLU A 216 -9.20 13.49 -6.10
C GLU A 216 -8.84 14.85 -5.53
N HIS A 217 -8.51 15.81 -6.39
CA HIS A 217 -8.20 17.19 -6.00
C HIS A 217 -9.39 18.09 -6.30
N ASN A 218 -9.82 18.86 -5.29
CA ASN A 218 -10.79 19.91 -5.45
C ASN A 218 -10.04 21.24 -5.59
N GLU A 219 -10.05 21.81 -6.80
CA GLU A 219 -9.31 23.03 -7.13
C GLU A 219 -9.84 24.26 -6.38
N GLU A 220 -11.15 24.35 -6.15
CA GLU A 220 -11.79 25.50 -5.49
C GLU A 220 -11.38 25.65 -4.03
N THR A 221 -11.32 24.52 -3.31
CA THR A 221 -10.97 24.47 -1.88
C THR A 221 -9.49 24.13 -1.65
N ASN A 222 -8.77 23.83 -2.73
CA ASN A 222 -7.41 23.30 -2.70
C ASN A 222 -7.25 22.11 -1.72
N SER A 223 -8.22 21.20 -1.74
CA SER A 223 -8.27 20.05 -0.83
C SER A 223 -8.19 18.73 -1.59
N TRP A 224 -7.73 17.69 -0.89
CA TRP A 224 -7.64 16.34 -1.45
C TRP A 224 -8.62 15.42 -0.74
N ARG A 225 -9.35 14.64 -1.54
CA ARG A 225 -10.15 13.51 -1.07
C ARG A 225 -9.39 12.22 -1.37
N GLY A 226 -9.34 11.33 -0.37
CA GLY A 226 -8.77 10.01 -0.52
C GLY A 226 -9.77 8.98 -1.01
N GLN A 227 -9.26 7.84 -1.49
CA GLN A 227 -10.07 6.70 -1.91
C GLN A 227 -9.42 5.40 -1.41
N VAL A 228 -10.21 4.53 -0.79
CA VAL A 228 -9.75 3.25 -0.26
C VAL A 228 -10.30 2.08 -1.08
N TYR A 229 -9.47 1.07 -1.26
CA TYR A 229 -9.80 -0.20 -1.89
C TYR A 229 -9.38 -1.31 -0.94
N TRP A 230 -10.20 -2.35 -0.85
CA TRP A 230 -9.90 -3.47 0.02
C TRP A 230 -10.42 -4.77 -0.55
N GLY A 231 -9.78 -5.87 -0.14
CA GLY A 231 -10.12 -7.21 -0.54
C GLY A 231 -9.77 -8.20 0.56
N VAL A 232 -10.60 -9.24 0.67
CA VAL A 232 -10.46 -10.35 1.59
C VAL A 232 -10.58 -11.64 0.80
N ASN A 233 -9.61 -12.53 0.96
CA ASN A 233 -9.69 -13.90 0.50
C ASN A 233 -9.27 -14.82 1.66
N TYR A 234 -10.25 -15.47 2.29
CA TYR A 234 -9.99 -16.31 3.45
C TYR A 234 -10.86 -17.56 3.40
N GLN A 235 -10.22 -18.74 3.44
CA GLN A 235 -10.92 -20.03 3.46
C GLN A 235 -11.92 -20.21 2.29
N GLY A 236 -11.61 -19.65 1.11
CA GLY A 236 -12.45 -19.71 -0.09
C GLY A 236 -13.54 -18.63 -0.17
N GLU A 237 -13.77 -17.88 0.91
CA GLU A 237 -14.68 -16.74 0.93
C GLU A 237 -13.98 -15.48 0.43
N ARG A 238 -14.64 -14.75 -0.49
CA ARG A 238 -14.09 -13.58 -1.16
C ARG A 238 -15.00 -12.36 -1.00
N TYR A 239 -14.44 -11.27 -0.47
CA TYR A 239 -15.13 -10.00 -0.29
C TYR A 239 -14.22 -8.86 -0.73
N HIS A 240 -14.77 -7.79 -1.30
CA HIS A 240 -13.97 -6.69 -1.83
C HIS A 240 -14.82 -5.42 -1.97
N SER A 241 -14.18 -4.27 -1.95
CA SER A 241 -14.86 -2.98 -2.05
C SER A 241 -15.62 -2.83 -3.37
N SER A 242 -16.78 -2.18 -3.34
CA SER A 242 -17.59 -1.91 -4.54
C SER A 242 -16.84 -1.04 -5.55
N SER A 243 -15.89 -0.22 -5.10
CA SER A 243 -14.98 0.58 -5.92
C SER A 243 -14.09 -0.23 -6.89
N LEU A 244 -13.93 -1.54 -6.66
CA LEU A 244 -13.19 -2.45 -7.53
C LEU A 244 -14.06 -3.06 -8.65
N LYS A 245 -15.39 -2.92 -8.58
CA LYS A 245 -16.34 -3.60 -9.51
C LYS A 245 -16.39 -2.98 -10.92
N SER A 246 -15.49 -2.07 -11.27
CA SER A 246 -15.48 -1.39 -12.57
C SER A 246 -14.70 -2.18 -13.62
N CYS A 247 -15.08 -3.43 -13.89
CA CYS A 247 -14.88 -4.14 -15.17
C CYS A 247 -15.36 -5.59 -15.03
N SER A 248 -16.63 -5.83 -14.71
CA SER A 248 -17.24 -7.06 -15.22
C SER A 248 -17.11 -6.98 -16.75
N PRO A 249 -16.60 -8.01 -17.44
CA PRO A 249 -16.90 -8.12 -18.87
C PRO A 249 -18.42 -8.06 -18.94
N LYS A 250 -18.98 -7.05 -19.61
CA LYS A 250 -20.30 -7.28 -20.19
C LYS A 250 -20.14 -8.59 -20.95
N GLU A 251 -21.04 -9.55 -20.74
CA GLU A 251 -21.16 -10.72 -21.60
C GLU A 251 -21.45 -10.21 -23.03
N SER A 252 -20.43 -9.72 -23.72
CA SER A 252 -20.43 -9.57 -25.15
C SER A 252 -20.32 -10.99 -25.65
N GLY A 253 -21.39 -11.45 -26.31
CA GLY A 253 -21.44 -12.75 -26.97
C GLY A 253 -20.25 -12.99 -27.93
N PRO A 254 -20.21 -14.15 -28.61
CA PRO A 254 -19.04 -14.56 -29.36
C PRO A 254 -18.83 -13.64 -30.57
N THR A 255 -18.08 -12.56 -30.36
CA THR A 255 -17.51 -11.77 -31.44
C THR A 255 -16.20 -12.43 -31.83
N ASN A 256 -16.20 -13.06 -33.00
CA ASN A 256 -14.99 -13.48 -33.71
C ASN A 256 -14.11 -12.25 -33.93
N PHE A 257 -13.21 -11.96 -33.00
CA PHE A 257 -12.11 -11.03 -33.21
C PHE A 257 -10.89 -11.86 -33.59
N GLU A 258 -10.60 -11.90 -34.88
CA GLU A 258 -9.25 -12.15 -35.38
C GLU A 258 -8.38 -10.93 -35.01
N ASP A 259 -8.05 -10.77 -33.73
CA ASP A 259 -7.19 -9.67 -33.28
C ASP A 259 -5.81 -10.18 -32.95
N THR A 260 -4.85 -9.73 -33.74
CA THR A 260 -3.43 -9.73 -33.35
C THR A 260 -3.30 -8.81 -32.13
N HIS A 261 -3.23 -9.41 -30.94
CA HIS A 261 -3.22 -8.66 -29.68
C HIS A 261 -1.94 -7.82 -29.58
N ARG A 262 -2.01 -6.54 -29.95
CA ARG A 262 -0.92 -5.58 -29.70
C ARG A 262 -0.87 -5.29 -28.20
N ILE A 263 0.15 -5.80 -27.53
CA ILE A 263 0.43 -5.47 -26.12
C ILE A 263 0.92 -4.02 -26.06
N ILE A 264 0.16 -3.15 -25.39
CA ILE A 264 0.55 -1.77 -25.11
C ILE A 264 1.22 -1.72 -23.74
N VAL A 265 2.48 -1.31 -23.69
CA VAL A 265 3.23 -1.14 -22.45
C VAL A 265 3.20 0.32 -22.03
N ILE A 266 2.74 0.58 -20.81
CA ILE A 266 2.73 1.92 -20.21
C ILE A 266 3.65 1.97 -18.98
N VAL A 267 4.25 3.13 -18.74
CA VAL A 267 5.13 3.36 -17.59
C VAL A 267 4.38 4.18 -16.55
N LEU A 268 4.18 3.59 -15.37
CA LEU A 268 3.54 4.23 -14.22
C LEU A 268 4.48 4.23 -13.01
N SER A 269 4.35 5.27 -12.17
CA SER A 269 4.99 5.33 -10.86
C SER A 269 4.20 4.57 -9.78
N GLY A 270 4.84 4.23 -8.66
CA GLY A 270 4.24 3.51 -7.51
C GLY A 270 4.02 2.01 -7.75
N ALA A 271 4.58 1.16 -6.90
CA ALA A 271 4.42 -0.28 -7.02
C ALA A 271 2.99 -0.70 -6.66
N GLY A 272 2.48 -0.19 -5.54
CA GLY A 272 1.11 -0.34 -5.09
C GLY A 272 0.11 0.21 -6.09
N TYR A 273 0.34 1.41 -6.64
CA TYR A 273 -0.54 1.98 -7.66
C TYR A 273 -0.58 1.17 -8.97
N LYS A 274 0.57 0.63 -9.43
CA LYS A 274 0.61 -0.27 -10.60
C LYS A 274 -0.21 -1.54 -10.38
N LEU A 275 -0.08 -2.17 -9.22
CA LEU A 275 -0.86 -3.36 -8.87
C LEU A 275 -2.34 -3.03 -8.71
N LEU A 276 -2.68 -1.86 -8.14
CA LEU A 276 -4.04 -1.36 -8.06
C LEU A 276 -4.65 -1.15 -9.45
N CYS A 277 -3.90 -0.67 -10.43
CA CYS A 277 -4.37 -0.54 -11.82
C CYS A 277 -4.80 -1.91 -12.40
N VAL A 278 -4.09 -2.99 -12.05
CA VAL A 278 -4.50 -4.36 -12.43
C VAL A 278 -5.77 -4.77 -11.70
N ALA A 279 -5.83 -4.54 -10.38
CA ALA A 279 -7.02 -4.88 -9.57
C ALA A 279 -8.28 -4.12 -10.03
N ARG A 280 -8.12 -2.89 -10.53
CA ARG A 280 -9.21 -2.06 -11.07
C ARG A 280 -9.59 -2.40 -12.50
N GLY A 281 -8.86 -3.30 -13.18
CA GLY A 281 -9.07 -3.62 -14.60
C GLY A 281 -8.60 -2.54 -15.58
N TRP A 282 -7.87 -1.53 -15.11
CA TRP A 282 -7.28 -0.48 -15.94
C TRP A 282 -6.07 -0.98 -16.73
N ALA A 283 -5.35 -1.94 -16.17
CA ALA A 283 -4.30 -2.69 -16.85
C ALA A 283 -4.60 -4.19 -16.75
N LYS A 284 -4.24 -4.95 -17.79
CA LYS A 284 -4.41 -6.41 -17.77
C LYS A 284 -3.36 -7.13 -16.93
N TYR A 285 -2.12 -6.63 -16.98
CA TYR A 285 -0.97 -7.25 -16.33
C TYR A 285 -0.06 -6.19 -15.73
N TYR A 286 0.62 -6.56 -14.65
CA TYR A 286 1.82 -5.88 -14.19
C TYR A 286 2.96 -6.89 -14.14
N ILE A 287 4.06 -6.57 -14.83
CA ILE A 287 5.22 -7.46 -14.96
C ILE A 287 6.47 -6.70 -14.53
N THR A 288 7.28 -7.32 -13.68
CA THR A 288 8.66 -6.92 -13.44
C THR A 288 9.51 -8.16 -13.26
N GLU A 289 10.61 -8.26 -14.01
CA GLU A 289 11.55 -9.38 -13.89
C GLU A 289 12.60 -9.15 -12.80
N ARG A 290 12.68 -7.91 -12.28
CA ARG A 290 13.72 -7.47 -11.36
C ARG A 290 13.22 -7.59 -9.92
N ALA A 291 14.16 -7.83 -9.00
CA ALA A 291 14.00 -7.72 -7.55
C ALA A 291 13.83 -6.25 -7.09
N SER A 292 12.87 -5.55 -7.68
CA SER A 292 12.68 -4.10 -7.54
C SER A 292 11.48 -3.70 -6.70
N THR A 293 10.81 -4.70 -6.12
CA THR A 293 9.69 -4.58 -5.19
C THR A 293 9.93 -5.49 -3.98
N TYR A 294 9.25 -5.22 -2.87
CA TYR A 294 9.36 -5.92 -1.60
C TYR A 294 8.01 -6.51 -1.16
N ARG A 295 8.00 -7.24 -0.05
CA ARG A 295 6.77 -7.82 0.52
C ARG A 295 5.73 -6.76 0.87
N TRP A 296 6.14 -5.60 1.39
CA TRP A 296 5.24 -4.49 1.70
C TRP A 296 4.59 -3.85 0.46
N ASP A 297 5.33 -3.74 -0.65
CA ASP A 297 4.80 -3.22 -1.92
C ASP A 297 3.67 -4.08 -2.51
N SER A 298 3.72 -5.40 -2.29
CA SER A 298 2.87 -6.36 -3.02
C SER A 298 1.82 -7.05 -2.17
N CYS A 299 1.98 -7.17 -0.85
CA CYS A 299 1.08 -7.94 0.01
C CYS A 299 -0.37 -7.45 -0.06
N ALA A 300 -0.59 -6.14 0.08
CA ALA A 300 -1.94 -5.58 0.09
C ALA A 300 -2.62 -5.70 -1.29
N PRO A 301 -1.98 -5.27 -2.41
CA PRO A 301 -2.60 -5.44 -3.71
C PRO A 301 -2.78 -6.92 -4.12
N HIS A 302 -1.89 -7.81 -3.69
CA HIS A 302 -2.01 -9.25 -3.96
C HIS A 302 -3.24 -9.84 -3.26
N ALA A 303 -3.49 -9.51 -1.99
CA ALA A 303 -4.73 -9.93 -1.32
C ALA A 303 -6.00 -9.41 -2.04
N ILE A 304 -5.95 -8.17 -2.55
CA ILE A 304 -7.05 -7.62 -3.36
C ILE A 304 -7.24 -8.43 -4.64
N LEU A 305 -6.17 -8.72 -5.40
CA LEU A 305 -6.25 -9.52 -6.62
C LEU A 305 -6.82 -10.91 -6.35
N ARG A 306 -6.41 -11.58 -5.26
CA ARG A 306 -6.98 -12.88 -4.85
C ARG A 306 -8.48 -12.80 -4.55
N SER A 307 -8.94 -11.72 -3.94
CA SER A 307 -10.38 -11.51 -3.71
C SER A 307 -11.19 -11.37 -5.01
N LEU A 308 -10.54 -10.97 -6.11
CA LEU A 308 -11.12 -10.86 -7.45
C LEU A 308 -11.00 -12.16 -8.28
N GLY A 309 -10.24 -13.16 -7.79
CA GLY A 309 -9.92 -14.39 -8.53
C GLY A 309 -8.64 -14.33 -9.37
N GLY A 310 -7.82 -13.29 -9.18
CA GLY A 310 -6.48 -13.16 -9.71
C GLY A 310 -5.40 -13.47 -8.67
N GLY A 311 -4.19 -12.97 -8.90
CA GLY A 311 -3.06 -13.17 -7.98
C GLY A 311 -1.77 -12.48 -8.43
N CYS A 312 -0.69 -12.73 -7.69
CA CYS A 312 0.67 -12.29 -8.02
C CYS A 312 1.63 -13.49 -7.99
N LEU A 313 2.14 -13.89 -9.16
CA LEU A 313 3.16 -14.92 -9.28
C LEU A 313 4.57 -14.36 -9.06
N ASN A 314 5.45 -15.23 -8.56
CA ASN A 314 6.89 -15.05 -8.72
C ASN A 314 7.24 -15.21 -10.21
N TYR A 315 7.69 -14.14 -10.86
CA TYR A 315 7.88 -14.12 -12.31
C TYR A 315 8.90 -15.16 -12.82
N SER A 316 9.98 -15.39 -12.08
CA SER A 316 10.99 -16.40 -12.45
C SER A 316 10.50 -17.84 -12.28
N GLN A 317 9.46 -18.06 -11.47
CA GLN A 317 8.83 -19.36 -11.22
C GLN A 317 7.44 -19.48 -11.85
N ARG A 318 7.10 -18.58 -12.79
CA ARG A 318 5.77 -18.50 -13.41
C ARG A 318 5.32 -19.80 -14.08
N GLY A 319 6.25 -20.61 -14.59
CA GLY A 319 5.93 -21.92 -15.20
C GLY A 319 5.30 -22.91 -14.23
N ASN A 320 5.60 -22.79 -12.93
CA ASN A 320 4.98 -23.59 -11.87
C ASN A 320 3.74 -22.90 -11.26
N LYS A 321 3.33 -21.75 -11.81
CA LYS A 321 2.26 -20.89 -11.29
C LYS A 321 2.40 -20.61 -9.78
N THR A 322 3.62 -20.43 -9.30
CA THR A 322 3.91 -20.20 -7.88
C THR A 322 3.63 -18.74 -7.49
N GLU A 323 2.69 -18.54 -6.57
CA GLU A 323 2.39 -17.23 -5.98
C GLU A 323 3.50 -16.75 -5.03
N VAL A 324 3.57 -15.44 -4.84
CA VAL A 324 4.46 -14.84 -3.83
C VAL A 324 3.91 -15.07 -2.42
N ASN A 325 4.78 -15.58 -1.54
CA ASN A 325 4.52 -15.75 -0.11
C ASN A 325 5.19 -14.66 0.73
N TYR A 326 4.62 -14.39 1.90
CA TYR A 326 4.95 -13.23 2.75
C TYR A 326 5.52 -13.58 4.13
N ASP A 327 5.61 -14.88 4.47
CA ASP A 327 6.03 -15.39 5.78
C ASP A 327 7.55 -15.46 5.97
N LYS A 328 8.30 -15.72 4.88
CA LYS A 328 9.74 -16.01 4.93
C LYS A 328 10.60 -14.99 4.18
N PRO A 329 11.82 -14.71 4.70
CA PRO A 329 12.82 -14.00 3.94
C PRO A 329 13.32 -14.85 2.77
N ASN A 330 13.98 -14.22 1.80
CA ASN A 330 14.64 -14.92 0.71
C ASN A 330 15.82 -15.75 1.24
N ASP A 331 15.96 -16.97 0.74
CA ASP A 331 17.06 -17.87 1.11
C ASP A 331 18.42 -17.25 0.79
N GLY A 332 19.37 -17.39 1.72
CA GLY A 332 20.75 -16.92 1.55
C GLY A 332 20.97 -15.42 1.73
N VAL A 333 19.92 -14.62 1.97
CA VAL A 333 20.04 -13.20 2.31
C VAL A 333 19.92 -13.00 3.81
N VAL A 334 21.02 -12.61 4.46
CA VAL A 334 21.14 -12.69 5.93
C VAL A 334 20.78 -11.39 6.63
N ALA A 335 20.73 -10.26 5.92
CA ALA A 335 20.51 -8.94 6.54
C ALA A 335 19.89 -7.91 5.56
N GLY A 336 19.38 -6.83 6.15
CA GLY A 336 18.83 -5.66 5.44
C GLY A 336 17.47 -5.90 4.79
N ILE A 337 16.97 -4.87 4.09
CA ILE A 337 15.66 -4.92 3.42
C ILE A 337 15.60 -5.94 2.28
N ALA A 338 16.75 -6.27 1.67
CA ALA A 338 16.87 -7.18 0.53
C ALA A 338 16.33 -8.59 0.82
N GLN A 339 16.34 -9.01 2.08
CA GLN A 339 15.77 -10.30 2.52
C GLN A 339 14.26 -10.38 2.24
N TRP A 340 13.57 -9.24 2.13
CA TRP A 340 12.13 -9.14 1.87
C TRP A 340 11.82 -8.73 0.43
N SER A 341 12.81 -8.71 -0.46
CA SER A 341 12.61 -8.36 -1.88
C SER A 341 11.86 -9.48 -2.61
N ASN A 342 11.03 -9.15 -3.59
CA ASN A 342 10.45 -10.10 -4.54
C ASN A 342 11.52 -10.51 -5.56
N ALA A 343 12.47 -11.35 -5.12
CA ALA A 343 13.74 -11.59 -5.82
C ALA A 343 13.60 -12.10 -7.26
N GLY A 344 12.57 -12.92 -7.52
CA GLY A 344 12.29 -13.45 -8.85
C GLY A 344 11.40 -12.55 -9.72
N GLY A 345 11.08 -11.33 -9.26
CA GLY A 345 10.14 -10.44 -9.93
C GLY A 345 8.67 -10.77 -9.63
N LEU A 346 7.76 -10.05 -10.27
CA LEU A 346 6.30 -10.19 -10.09
C LEU A 346 5.58 -10.26 -11.44
N LEU A 347 4.57 -11.13 -11.52
CA LEU A 347 3.52 -11.11 -12.54
C LEU A 347 2.16 -11.04 -11.83
N ALA A 348 1.49 -9.89 -11.93
CA ALA A 348 0.16 -9.70 -11.38
C ALA A 348 -0.91 -9.76 -12.49
N TYR A 349 -2.04 -10.38 -12.17
CA TYR A 349 -3.15 -10.64 -13.10
C TYR A 349 -4.48 -10.64 -12.33
N GLN A 350 -5.58 -10.31 -13.02
CA GLN A 350 -6.90 -10.18 -12.40
C GLN A 350 -7.75 -11.47 -12.48
N SER A 351 -7.50 -12.33 -13.47
CA SER A 351 -8.25 -13.59 -13.66
C SER A 351 -7.38 -14.73 -14.21
N GLN A 352 -7.80 -15.97 -13.98
CA GLN A 352 -7.11 -17.15 -14.53
C GLN A 352 -7.00 -17.12 -16.06
N THR A 353 -8.02 -16.61 -16.76
CA THR A 353 -8.00 -16.43 -18.22
C THR A 353 -6.91 -15.45 -18.66
N ASP A 354 -6.78 -14.32 -17.94
CA ASP A 354 -5.70 -13.36 -18.21
C ASP A 354 -4.34 -14.04 -18.00
N LEU A 355 -4.17 -14.81 -16.90
CA LEU A 355 -2.93 -15.53 -16.62
C LEU A 355 -2.55 -16.52 -17.74
N ASP A 356 -3.49 -17.36 -18.17
CA ASP A 356 -3.21 -18.35 -19.22
C ASP A 356 -2.87 -17.68 -20.56
N THR A 357 -3.51 -16.54 -20.84
CA THR A 357 -3.24 -15.74 -22.04
C THR A 357 -1.83 -15.15 -22.01
N ILE A 358 -1.41 -14.51 -20.91
CA ILE A 358 -0.08 -13.89 -20.83
C ILE A 358 1.04 -14.92 -20.80
N LEU A 359 0.86 -16.07 -20.13
CA LEU A 359 1.87 -17.14 -20.13
C LEU A 359 2.10 -17.69 -21.54
N THR A 360 1.04 -17.84 -22.34
CA THR A 360 1.16 -18.25 -23.75
C THR A 360 1.98 -17.25 -24.58
N HIS A 361 1.89 -15.95 -24.28
CA HIS A 361 2.67 -14.91 -24.98
C HIS A 361 4.12 -14.79 -24.48
N LEU A 362 4.39 -15.14 -23.23
CA LEU A 362 5.73 -15.04 -22.63
C LEU A 362 6.58 -16.28 -22.89
N ASP A 363 5.95 -17.45 -22.96
CA ASP A 363 6.64 -18.75 -23.05
C ASP A 363 6.49 -19.42 -24.44
N GLY A 364 5.64 -18.87 -25.32
CA GLY A 364 5.51 -19.27 -26.74
C GLY A 364 6.28 -18.33 -27.66
#